data_AF-A0A3C0Z5W4-F1
#
_entry.id   AF-A0A3C0Z5W4-F1
#
_cell.length_a   1.000
_cell.length_b   1.000
_cell.length_c   1.000
_cell.angle_alpha   90.00
_cell.angle_beta   90.00
_cell.angle_gamma   90.00
#
_symmetry.space_group_name_H-M   'P 1'
#
loop_
_entity.id
_entity.type
_entity.pdbx_description
1 polymer ?
#
loop_
_entity_poly.entity_id
_entity_poly.type
_entity_poly.pdbx_seq_one_letter_code
_entity_poly.pdbx_strand_id
1 'polypeptide(L)'
;MHRDVYGEALDDYFVHQEEKFPLILNTSYGDQDEMPVEIFFREPDDFPELEFIGLSLCDGRVLDVGAGVGSHSLYLQEKGFEVDALELSQTACHIMQQRGVQLIICEDFYKFEGQKYDTLLFLMNGIGLAGDVDGFRKLLQHSKELLTENGQLIFDSSDI
;
A
#
# COMPACT_ATOMS: atom_id res chain seq x y z
N MET A 1 17.71 11.88 7.94
CA MET A 1 16.36 11.74 7.38
C MET A 1 16.51 11.66 5.88
N HIS A 2 16.01 10.59 5.28
CA HIS A 2 15.83 10.52 3.83
C HIS A 2 14.66 11.44 3.47
N ARG A 3 14.76 12.18 2.36
CA ARG A 3 13.65 12.99 1.84
C ARG A 3 12.52 12.06 1.38
N ASP A 4 11.27 12.36 1.73
CA ASP A 4 10.08 11.63 1.31
C ASP A 4 9.52 12.24 0.02
N VAL A 5 10.20 11.98 -1.10
CA VAL A 5 9.82 12.53 -2.42
C VAL A 5 8.42 12.06 -2.84
N TYR A 6 8.05 10.83 -2.46
CA TYR A 6 6.72 10.29 -2.71
C TYR A 6 5.65 11.07 -1.96
N GLY A 7 5.81 11.22 -0.64
CA GLY A 7 4.89 11.98 0.20
C GLY A 7 4.75 13.44 -0.23
N GLU A 8 5.85 14.11 -0.57
CA GLU A 8 5.84 15.49 -1.09
C GLU A 8 4.98 15.61 -2.36
N ALA A 9 5.14 14.69 -3.31
CA ALA A 9 4.35 14.70 -4.54
C ALA A 9 2.84 14.46 -4.29
N LEU A 10 2.51 13.57 -3.34
CA LEU A 10 1.12 13.34 -2.95
C LEU A 10 0.49 14.58 -2.29
N ASP A 11 1.24 15.30 -1.45
CA ASP A 11 0.77 16.52 -0.78
C ASP A 11 0.51 17.65 -1.77
N ASP A 12 1.44 17.86 -2.71
CA ASP A 12 1.28 18.83 -3.80
C ASP A 12 0.02 18.56 -4.64
N TYR A 13 -0.23 17.29 -4.96
CA TYR A 13 -1.42 16.88 -5.70
C TYR A 13 -2.72 17.06 -4.88
N PHE A 14 -2.75 16.59 -3.64
CA PHE A 14 -3.98 16.50 -2.85
C PHE A 14 -4.33 17.79 -2.12
N VAL A 15 -3.35 18.40 -1.43
CA VAL A 15 -3.57 19.58 -0.58
C VAL A 15 -3.47 20.86 -1.39
N HIS A 16 -2.45 20.94 -2.25
CA HIS A 16 -2.18 22.15 -3.01
C HIS A 16 -2.86 22.19 -4.38
N GLN A 17 -3.45 21.07 -4.82
CA GLN A 17 -4.08 20.92 -6.15
C GLN A 17 -3.16 21.42 -7.27
N GLU A 18 -1.85 21.24 -7.10
CA GLU A 18 -0.88 21.59 -8.11
C GLU A 18 -0.78 20.44 -9.11
N GLU A 19 -1.24 20.64 -10.35
CA GLU A 19 -0.96 19.70 -11.44
C GLU A 19 0.51 19.80 -11.82
N LYS A 20 1.40 19.06 -11.14
CA LYS A 20 2.83 19.16 -11.46
C LYS A 20 3.60 17.86 -11.36
N PHE A 21 3.93 17.42 -12.56
CA PHE A 21 4.99 16.49 -12.97
C PHE A 21 4.86 15.06 -12.44
N PRO A 22 5.02 14.05 -13.31
CA PRO A 22 5.06 12.67 -12.86
C PRO A 22 6.23 12.45 -11.91
N LEU A 23 6.08 11.49 -11.01
CA LEU A 23 7.21 10.95 -10.28
C LEU A 23 8.16 10.30 -11.29
N ILE A 24 9.43 10.66 -11.17
CA ILE A 24 10.49 10.14 -12.02
C ILE A 24 11.09 8.89 -11.40
N LEU A 25 10.95 7.76 -12.07
CA LEU A 25 11.47 6.47 -11.64
C LEU A 25 12.82 6.20 -12.30
N ASN A 26 13.86 6.16 -11.49
CA ASN A 26 15.21 5.78 -11.94
C ASN A 26 15.41 4.29 -11.64
N THR A 27 15.38 3.45 -12.68
CA THR A 27 15.58 2.00 -12.56
C THR A 27 17.00 1.60 -12.95
N SER A 28 17.44 0.42 -12.52
CA SER A 28 18.79 -0.10 -12.83
C SER A 28 18.85 -0.91 -14.13
N TYR A 29 17.70 -1.24 -14.70
CA TYR A 29 17.55 -2.21 -15.79
C TYR A 29 16.91 -1.61 -17.05
N GLY A 30 16.58 -0.32 -17.06
CA GLY A 30 15.96 0.34 -18.20
C GLY A 30 16.20 1.85 -18.21
N ASP A 31 15.52 2.51 -19.14
CA ASP A 31 15.45 3.96 -19.17
C ASP A 31 14.62 4.49 -18.00
N GLN A 32 14.75 5.80 -17.75
CA GLN A 32 13.93 6.50 -16.78
C GLN A 32 12.45 6.37 -17.16
N ASP A 33 11.60 6.07 -16.18
CA ASP A 33 10.16 5.95 -16.37
C ASP A 33 9.40 7.07 -15.62
N GLU A 34 8.16 7.30 -16.00
CA GLU A 34 7.30 8.35 -15.45
C GLU A 34 6.03 7.75 -14.84
N MET A 35 5.74 8.10 -13.59
CA MET A 35 4.55 7.65 -12.88
C MET A 35 3.67 8.86 -12.53
N PRO A 36 2.49 9.02 -13.18
CA PRO A 36 1.55 10.08 -12.85
C PRO A 36 1.06 9.97 -11.40
N VAL A 37 1.08 11.06 -10.65
CA VAL A 37 0.71 11.06 -9.22
C VAL A 37 -0.77 10.71 -8.99
N GLU A 38 -1.64 11.06 -9.93
CA GLU A 38 -3.07 10.73 -9.92
C GLU A 38 -3.35 9.22 -9.79
N ILE A 39 -2.42 8.35 -10.20
CA ILE A 39 -2.57 6.90 -10.11
C ILE A 39 -2.75 6.43 -8.65
N PHE A 40 -2.20 7.17 -7.68
CA PHE A 40 -2.35 6.83 -6.26
C PHE A 40 -3.76 7.16 -5.73
N PHE A 41 -4.45 8.08 -6.39
CA PHE A 41 -5.79 8.56 -6.02
C PHE A 41 -6.91 7.92 -6.84
N ARG A 42 -6.61 6.82 -7.55
CA ARG A 42 -7.61 6.08 -8.33
C ARG A 42 -8.82 5.69 -7.48
N GLU A 43 -9.98 5.82 -8.10
CA GLU A 43 -11.25 5.32 -7.56
C GLU A 43 -11.42 3.84 -7.92
N PRO A 44 -12.33 3.11 -7.24
CA PRO A 44 -12.50 1.67 -7.47
C PRO A 44 -12.72 1.31 -8.94
N ASP A 45 -13.48 2.11 -9.69
CA ASP A 45 -13.76 1.86 -11.11
C ASP A 45 -12.49 1.87 -12.00
N ASP A 46 -11.40 2.45 -11.51
CA ASP A 46 -10.10 2.55 -12.20
C ASP A 46 -9.08 1.50 -11.71
N PHE A 47 -9.45 0.62 -10.77
CA PHE A 47 -8.55 -0.43 -10.30
C PHE A 47 -8.30 -1.47 -11.41
N PRO A 48 -7.03 -1.84 -11.66
CA PRO A 48 -6.69 -2.98 -12.50
C PRO A 48 -7.38 -4.27 -12.05
N GLU A 49 -7.62 -5.18 -12.99
CA GLU A 49 -8.30 -6.47 -12.73
C GLU A 49 -7.64 -7.26 -11.60
N LEU A 50 -6.31 -7.29 -11.52
CA LEU A 50 -5.58 -7.99 -10.46
C LEU A 50 -5.83 -7.39 -9.07
N GLU A 51 -5.92 -6.06 -8.96
CA GLU A 51 -6.24 -5.38 -7.71
C GLU A 51 -7.67 -5.75 -7.27
N PHE A 52 -8.64 -5.75 -8.20
CA PHE A 52 -10.00 -6.19 -7.92
C PHE A 52 -10.08 -7.65 -7.46
N ILE A 53 -9.36 -8.55 -8.12
CA ILE A 53 -9.29 -9.96 -7.72
C ILE A 53 -8.74 -10.06 -6.29
N GLY A 54 -7.61 -9.39 -6.01
CA GLY A 54 -7.01 -9.39 -4.67
C GLY A 54 -7.98 -8.89 -3.60
N LEU A 55 -8.64 -7.74 -3.84
CA LEU A 55 -9.62 -7.16 -2.93
C LEU A 55 -10.85 -8.07 -2.73
N SER A 56 -11.29 -8.80 -3.77
CA SER A 56 -12.42 -9.72 -3.67
C SER A 56 -12.12 -11.00 -2.89
N LEU A 57 -10.84 -11.33 -2.73
CA LEU A 57 -10.37 -12.49 -1.98
C LEU A 57 -10.13 -12.18 -0.50
N CYS A 58 -10.13 -10.89 -0.11
CA CYS A 58 -10.01 -10.49 1.29
C CYS A 58 -11.12 -11.11 2.13
N ASP A 59 -10.75 -11.59 3.32
CA ASP A 59 -11.65 -12.14 4.33
C ASP A 59 -11.22 -11.69 5.74
N GLY A 60 -12.18 -11.63 6.65
CA GLY A 60 -11.97 -11.24 8.04
C GLY A 60 -11.38 -9.84 8.21
N ARG A 61 -10.49 -9.67 9.19
CA ARG A 61 -9.79 -8.40 9.43
C ARG A 61 -8.59 -8.25 8.51
N VAL A 62 -8.45 -7.09 7.86
CA VAL A 62 -7.43 -6.83 6.84
C VAL A 62 -6.37 -5.86 7.35
N LEU A 63 -5.09 -6.17 7.11
CA LEU A 63 -4.01 -5.19 7.14
C LEU A 63 -3.64 -4.84 5.69
N ASP A 64 -3.85 -3.59 5.31
CA ASP A 64 -3.43 -3.04 4.01
C ASP A 64 -2.00 -2.50 4.15
N VAL A 65 -1.01 -3.21 3.61
CA VAL A 65 0.42 -2.91 3.80
C VAL A 65 0.96 -2.09 2.65
N GLY A 66 1.52 -0.92 2.97
CA GLY A 66 1.88 0.06 1.95
C GLY A 66 0.64 0.71 1.36
N ALA A 67 -0.32 1.05 2.23
CA ALA A 67 -1.64 1.54 1.84
C ALA A 67 -1.61 2.86 1.05
N GLY A 68 -0.47 3.56 1.01
CA GLY A 68 -0.31 4.82 0.30
C GLY A 68 -1.31 5.85 0.79
N VAL A 69 -2.12 6.39 -0.12
CA VAL A 69 -3.20 7.33 0.21
C VAL A 69 -4.53 6.65 0.54
N GLY A 70 -4.55 5.33 0.70
CA GLY A 70 -5.66 4.57 1.28
C GLY A 70 -6.76 4.15 0.32
N SER A 71 -6.52 4.14 -0.99
CA SER A 71 -7.55 3.82 -2.00
C SER A 71 -8.12 2.41 -1.82
N HIS A 72 -7.28 1.40 -1.55
CA HIS A 72 -7.72 0.02 -1.24
C HIS A 72 -8.43 -0.08 0.11
N SER A 73 -7.86 0.55 1.15
CA SER A 73 -8.46 0.64 2.48
C SER A 73 -9.87 1.24 2.48
N LEU A 74 -10.07 2.37 1.78
CA LEU A 74 -11.38 3.01 1.65
C LEU A 74 -12.40 2.09 0.98
N TYR A 75 -12.01 1.44 -0.12
CA TYR A 75 -12.87 0.48 -0.80
C TYR A 75 -13.30 -0.67 0.12
N LEU A 76 -12.35 -1.29 0.84
CA LEU A 76 -12.66 -2.39 1.75
C LEU A 76 -13.54 -1.95 2.93
N GLN A 77 -13.29 -0.76 3.50
CA GLN A 77 -14.15 -0.18 4.53
C GLN A 77 -15.58 0.02 4.04
N GLU A 78 -15.79 0.51 2.81
CA GLU A 78 -17.12 0.66 2.21
C GLU A 78 -17.84 -0.69 2.02
N LYS A 79 -17.08 -1.77 1.81
CA LYS A 79 -17.60 -3.14 1.79
C LYS A 79 -17.86 -3.73 3.17
N GLY A 80 -17.55 -2.99 4.23
CA GLY A 80 -17.81 -3.39 5.62
C GLY A 80 -16.70 -4.20 6.28
N PHE A 81 -15.50 -4.25 5.69
CA PHE A 81 -14.34 -4.88 6.32
C PHE A 81 -13.79 -4.02 7.46
N GLU A 82 -13.23 -4.68 8.48
CA GLU A 82 -12.33 -4.04 9.44
C GLU A 82 -10.93 -3.96 8.81
N VAL A 83 -10.45 -2.76 8.55
CA VAL A 83 -9.18 -2.51 7.85
C VAL A 83 -8.28 -1.63 8.70
N ASP A 84 -7.06 -2.09 8.91
CA ASP A 84 -5.97 -1.28 9.44
C ASP A 84 -5.04 -0.94 8.25
N ALA A 85 -4.81 0.35 7.98
CA ALA A 85 -3.95 0.80 6.90
C ALA A 85 -2.54 1.10 7.43
N LEU A 86 -1.52 0.41 6.94
CA LEU A 86 -0.14 0.55 7.36
C LEU A 86 0.68 1.25 6.27
N GLU A 87 1.29 2.37 6.60
CA GLU A 87 2.09 3.17 5.66
C GLU A 87 3.30 3.82 6.38
N LEU A 88 4.44 3.85 5.70
CA LEU A 88 5.67 4.45 6.23
C LEU A 88 5.68 5.98 6.05
N SER A 89 5.14 6.47 4.92
CA SER A 89 5.07 7.90 4.63
C SER A 89 4.08 8.60 5.56
N GLN A 90 4.61 9.49 6.41
CA GLN A 90 3.80 10.32 7.32
C GLN A 90 2.83 11.23 6.54
N THR A 91 3.24 11.69 5.36
CA THR A 91 2.41 12.52 4.50
C THR A 91 1.25 11.73 3.91
N ALA A 92 1.53 10.53 3.38
CA ALA A 92 0.48 9.66 2.87
C ALA A 92 -0.51 9.25 3.97
N CYS A 93 -0.01 8.95 5.18
CA CYS A 93 -0.81 8.79 6.39
C CYS A 93 -1.76 9.96 6.68
N HIS A 94 -1.26 11.20 6.60
CA HIS A 94 -2.08 12.38 6.84
C HIS A 94 -3.18 12.53 5.78
N ILE A 95 -2.85 12.26 4.51
CA ILE A 95 -3.81 12.26 3.41
C ILE A 95 -4.88 11.17 3.62
N MET A 96 -4.49 9.95 4.00
CA MET A 96 -5.43 8.86 4.34
C MET A 96 -6.45 9.30 5.40
N GLN A 97 -5.99 10.00 6.42
CA GLN A 97 -6.85 10.52 7.48
C GLN A 97 -7.86 11.53 6.93
N GLN A 98 -7.41 12.46 6.07
CA GLN A 98 -8.30 13.44 5.43
C GLN A 98 -9.31 12.78 4.47
N ARG A 99 -8.93 11.69 3.81
CA ARG A 99 -9.81 10.90 2.92
C ARG A 99 -10.80 10.01 3.68
N GLY A 100 -10.65 9.82 4.99
CA GLY A 100 -11.61 9.10 5.83
C GLY A 100 -11.26 7.65 6.15
N VAL A 101 -10.00 7.24 5.99
CA VAL A 101 -9.52 5.95 6.53
C VAL A 101 -9.62 5.99 8.06
N GLN A 102 -10.20 4.95 8.66
CA GLN A 102 -10.59 4.96 10.08
C GLN A 102 -9.44 4.58 11.01
N LEU A 103 -8.63 3.58 10.63
CA LEU A 103 -7.48 3.09 11.39
C LEU A 103 -6.23 3.17 10.54
N ILE A 104 -5.30 4.03 10.94
CA ILE A 104 -4.06 4.30 10.21
C ILE A 104 -2.90 4.05 11.16
N ILE A 105 -1.91 3.31 10.68
CA ILE A 105 -0.69 2.95 11.37
C ILE A 105 0.48 3.52 10.56
N CYS A 106 1.16 4.51 11.12
CA CYS A 106 2.28 5.18 10.44
C CYS A 106 3.61 4.60 10.90
N GLU A 107 3.93 3.39 10.42
CA GLU A 107 5.08 2.62 10.87
C GLU A 107 5.69 1.77 9.73
N ASP A 108 6.95 1.39 9.91
CA ASP A 108 7.63 0.43 9.06
C ASP A 108 7.05 -0.97 9.28
N PHE A 109 6.66 -1.65 8.19
CA PHE A 109 6.14 -3.02 8.24
C PHE A 109 7.00 -3.96 9.07
N TYR A 110 8.33 -3.94 8.92
CA TYR A 110 9.20 -4.89 9.64
C TYR A 110 9.37 -4.55 11.13
N LYS A 111 8.81 -3.44 11.60
CA LYS A 111 8.80 -3.05 13.02
C LYS A 111 7.43 -3.16 13.66
N PHE A 112 6.40 -3.37 12.85
CA PHE A 112 5.04 -3.42 13.31
C PHE A 112 4.78 -4.74 14.05
N GLU A 113 4.46 -4.66 15.34
CA GLU A 113 4.19 -5.81 16.22
C GLU A 113 2.75 -5.79 16.74
N GLY A 114 1.80 -5.49 15.86
CA GLY A 114 0.39 -5.33 16.22
C GLY A 114 -0.38 -6.63 16.44
N GLN A 115 -1.70 -6.52 16.33
CA GLN A 115 -2.61 -7.65 16.39
C GLN A 115 -2.46 -8.57 15.17
N LYS A 116 -3.16 -9.72 15.21
CA LYS A 116 -3.21 -10.66 14.09
C LYS A 116 -4.35 -10.35 13.14
N TYR A 117 -4.14 -10.64 11.87
CA TYR A 117 -5.06 -10.37 10.77
C TYR A 117 -5.41 -11.65 10.02
N ASP A 118 -6.61 -11.67 9.44
CA ASP A 118 -7.06 -12.76 8.59
C ASP A 118 -6.58 -12.56 7.16
N THR A 119 -6.39 -11.31 6.72
CA THR A 119 -5.79 -10.99 5.43
C THR A 119 -4.68 -9.95 5.59
N LEU A 120 -3.49 -10.24 5.07
CA LEU A 120 -2.46 -9.22 4.82
C LEU A 120 -2.42 -8.94 3.31
N LEU A 121 -2.63 -7.69 2.93
CA LEU A 121 -2.78 -7.26 1.54
C LEU A 121 -1.56 -6.43 1.10
N PHE A 122 -0.95 -6.80 -0.02
CA PHE A 122 0.21 -6.13 -0.62
C PHE A 122 -0.04 -5.95 -2.12
N LEU A 123 -0.83 -4.93 -2.49
CA LEU A 123 -1.16 -4.65 -3.88
C LEU A 123 -0.26 -3.57 -4.50
N MET A 124 -0.42 -3.34 -5.81
CA MET A 124 0.37 -2.39 -6.60
C MET A 124 1.87 -2.76 -6.63
N ASN A 125 2.17 -4.04 -6.88
CA ASN A 125 3.49 -4.65 -6.71
C ASN A 125 4.03 -4.51 -5.27
N GLY A 126 3.15 -4.61 -4.27
CA GLY A 126 3.50 -4.43 -2.85
C GLY A 126 4.57 -5.43 -2.36
N ILE A 127 4.75 -6.55 -3.05
CA ILE A 127 5.83 -7.49 -2.79
C ILE A 127 7.24 -6.89 -3.01
N GLY A 128 7.33 -5.76 -3.72
CA GLY A 128 8.57 -4.99 -3.87
C GLY A 128 9.21 -4.59 -2.52
N LEU A 129 8.43 -4.53 -1.43
CA LEU A 129 8.92 -4.32 -0.07
C LEU A 129 9.95 -5.39 0.38
N ALA A 130 9.90 -6.58 -0.21
CA ALA A 130 10.88 -7.63 0.02
C ALA A 130 12.28 -7.27 -0.51
N GLY A 131 12.37 -6.46 -1.57
CA GLY A 131 13.62 -6.11 -2.26
C GLY A 131 14.23 -7.25 -3.07
N ASP A 132 14.57 -8.38 -2.42
CA ASP A 132 15.18 -9.55 -3.04
C ASP A 132 14.60 -10.87 -2.50
N VAL A 133 15.10 -12.01 -2.97
CA VAL A 133 14.62 -13.34 -2.55
C VAL A 133 14.87 -13.63 -1.07
N ASP A 134 15.96 -13.11 -0.49
CA ASP A 134 16.24 -13.27 0.94
C ASP A 134 15.32 -12.38 1.78
N GLY A 135 15.06 -11.16 1.32
CA GLY A 135 14.07 -10.28 1.90
C GLY A 135 12.64 -10.82 1.76
N PHE A 136 12.33 -11.55 0.70
CA PHE A 136 11.02 -12.22 0.57
C PHE A 136 10.84 -13.29 1.65
N ARG A 137 11.90 -14.07 1.97
CA ARG A 137 11.85 -15.00 3.10
C ARG A 137 11.60 -14.29 4.43
N LYS A 138 12.20 -13.11 4.64
CA LYS A 138 11.97 -12.29 5.85
C LYS A 138 10.55 -11.74 5.89
N LEU A 139 10.03 -11.25 4.76
CA LEU A 139 8.65 -10.78 4.63
C LEU A 139 7.68 -11.89 5.00
N LEU A 140 7.87 -13.12 4.48
CA LEU A 140 7.03 -14.27 4.82
C LEU A 140 7.12 -14.66 6.30
N GLN A 141 8.32 -14.62 6.89
CA GLN A 141 8.51 -14.92 8.31
C GLN A 141 7.77 -13.92 9.19
N HIS A 142 7.91 -12.63 8.90
CA HIS A 142 7.25 -11.57 9.67
C HIS A 142 5.73 -11.57 9.46
N SER A 143 5.28 -11.74 8.21
CA SER A 143 3.85 -11.89 7.88
C SER A 143 3.20 -13.02 8.68
N LYS A 144 3.90 -14.14 8.88
CA LYS A 144 3.40 -15.27 9.67
C LYS A 144 3.15 -14.90 11.16
N GLU A 145 3.90 -13.96 11.71
CA GLU A 145 3.71 -13.50 13.09
C GLU A 145 2.42 -12.69 13.20
N LEU A 146 2.11 -11.90 12.16
CA LEU A 146 0.94 -11.04 12.03
C LEU A 146 -0.32 -11.76 11.50
N LEU A 147 -0.22 -12.99 11.02
CA LEU A 147 -1.38 -13.75 10.53
C LEU A 147 -2.07 -14.56 11.65
N THR A 148 -3.39 -14.70 11.53
CA THR A 148 -4.16 -15.73 12.25
C THR A 148 -3.83 -17.13 11.71
N GLU A 149 -4.29 -18.20 12.39
CA GLU A 149 -3.97 -19.57 12.00
C GLU A 149 -4.45 -19.93 10.57
N ASN A 150 -5.59 -19.35 10.15
CA ASN A 150 -6.17 -19.52 8.81
C ASN A 150 -6.03 -18.27 7.96
N GLY A 151 -5.17 -17.33 8.37
CA GLY A 151 -4.97 -16.09 7.65
C GLY A 151 -4.26 -16.30 6.32
N GLN A 152 -4.43 -15.33 5.42
CA GLN A 152 -3.87 -15.34 4.08
C GLN A 152 -3.03 -14.10 3.79
N LEU A 153 -2.03 -14.30 2.93
CA LEU A 153 -1.22 -13.24 2.35
C LEU A 153 -1.61 -13.11 0.87
N ILE A 154 -2.04 -11.93 0.46
CA ILE A 154 -2.43 -11.62 -0.92
C ILE A 154 -1.46 -10.57 -1.46
N PHE A 155 -0.82 -10.85 -2.58
CA PHE A 155 0.06 -9.91 -3.27
C PHE A 155 0.03 -10.08 -4.78
N ASP A 156 0.30 -9.01 -5.51
CA ASP A 156 0.57 -9.02 -6.95
C ASP A 156 2.05 -8.77 -7.25
N SER A 157 2.46 -9.10 -8.46
CA SER A 157 3.83 -8.90 -8.94
C SER A 157 3.86 -8.88 -10.46
N SER A 158 5.01 -8.51 -11.02
CA SER A 158 5.28 -8.47 -12.46
C SER A 158 6.59 -9.20 -12.77
N ASP A 159 6.65 -9.85 -13.94
CA ASP A 159 7.90 -10.36 -14.50
C ASP A 159 8.56 -9.21 -15.29
N ILE A 160 9.75 -8.77 -14.84
CA ILE A 160 10.45 -7.55 -15.30
C ILE A 160 11.70 -7.87 -16.11
#